data_AF-A0A9W5KTS4-F1
#
_entry.id   AF-A0A9W5KTS4-F1
#
_cell.length_a   1.000
_cell.length_b   1.000
_cell.length_c   1.000
_cell.angle_alpha   90.00
_cell.angle_beta   90.00
_cell.angle_gamma   90.00
#
_symmetry.space_group_name_H-M   'P 1'
#
loop_
_entity.id
_entity.type
_entity.pdbx_description
1 polymer ?
#
loop_
_entity_poly.entity_id
_entity_poly.type
_entity_poly.pdbx_seq_one_letter_code
_entity_poly.pdbx_strand_id
1 'polypeptide(L)' 'MPKMGNTFVTIQELEKKKEYLLGLSSVIPTWNTSYQFLFKEIQQELLGKVNEKLERHQFVLNICTDQQVGA' A
#
# COMPACT_ATOMS: atom_id res chain seq x y z
N MET A 1 19.63 0.78 -17.57
CA MET A 1 19.06 0.95 -16.21
C MET A 1 17.61 0.50 -16.23
N PRO A 2 17.16 -0.41 -15.34
CA PRO A 2 15.74 -0.62 -15.14
C PRO A 2 15.11 0.71 -14.72
N LYS A 3 13.95 1.05 -15.27
CA LYS A 3 13.32 2.37 -15.13
C LYS A 3 12.91 2.60 -13.67
N MET A 4 13.80 3.13 -12.83
CA MET A 4 13.49 3.52 -11.43
C MET A 4 12.22 4.38 -11.33
N GLY A 5 11.97 5.23 -12.34
CA GLY A 5 10.74 6.02 -12.42
C GLY A 5 9.46 5.19 -12.35
N ASN A 6 9.47 3.95 -12.86
CA ASN A 6 8.31 3.06 -12.78
C ASN A 6 8.06 2.56 -11.34
N THR A 7 9.14 2.32 -10.59
CA THR A 7 9.06 1.91 -9.17
C THR A 7 8.53 3.05 -8.30
N PHE A 8 8.99 4.29 -8.50
CA PHE A 8 8.49 5.46 -7.78
C PHE A 8 7.01 5.74 -8.05
N VAL A 9 6.59 5.68 -9.32
CA VAL A 9 5.17 5.83 -9.70
C VAL A 9 4.31 4.74 -9.06
N THR A 10 4.81 3.50 -9.03
CA THR A 10 4.11 2.38 -8.39
C THR A 10 3.96 2.59 -6.88
N ILE A 11 4.98 3.09 -6.19
CA ILE A 11 4.91 3.42 -4.75
C ILE A 11 3.89 4.52 -4.49
N GLN A 12 3.90 5.60 -5.25
CA GLN A 12 2.91 6.68 -5.10
C GLN A 12 1.47 6.19 -5.31
N GLU A 13 1.24 5.30 -6.27
CA GLU A 13 -0.08 4.70 -6.48
C GLU A 13 -0.51 3.81 -5.30
N LEU A 14 0.43 3.04 -4.75
CA LEU A 14 0.17 2.20 -3.58
C LEU A 14 -0.11 3.04 -2.31
N GLU A 15 0.59 4.15 -2.11
CA GLU A 15 0.33 5.10 -1.02
C GLU A 15 -1.07 5.71 -1.14
N LYS A 16 -1.48 6.16 -2.32
CA LYS A 16 -2.85 6.65 -2.57
C LYS A 16 -3.91 5.59 -2.27
N LYS A 17 -3.66 4.34 -2.64
CA LYS A 17 -4.58 3.22 -2.33
C LYS A 17 -4.66 2.96 -0.82
N LYS A 18 -3.54 3.05 -0.10
CA LYS A 18 -3.51 2.94 1.36
C LYS A 18 -4.33 4.04 2.02
N GLU A 19 -4.13 5.30 1.61
CA GLU A 19 -4.89 6.44 2.13
C GLU A 19 -6.39 6.29 1.88
N TYR A 20 -6.78 5.89 0.67
CA TYR A 20 -8.17 5.60 0.34
C TYR A 20 -8.76 4.53 1.26
N LEU A 21 -8.08 3.39 1.41
CA LEU A 21 -8.54 2.31 2.27
C LEU A 21 -8.65 2.75 3.74
N LEU A 22 -7.77 3.60 4.25
CA LEU A 22 -7.88 4.14 5.61
C LEU A 22 -9.09 5.07 5.74
N GLY A 23 -9.36 5.91 4.74
CA GLY A 23 -10.49 6.83 4.71
C GLY A 23 -11.86 6.14 4.71
N LEU A 24 -11.95 4.93 4.12
CA LEU A 24 -13.17 4.14 4.09
C LEU A 24 -13.72 3.77 5.48
N SER A 25 -12.87 3.74 6.51
CA SER A 25 -13.29 3.46 7.90
C SER A 25 -14.37 4.42 8.41
N SER A 26 -14.35 5.67 7.93
CA SER A 26 -15.30 6.72 8.29
C SER A 26 -16.67 6.59 7.62
N VAL A 27 -16.75 5.81 6.53
CA VAL A 27 -17.95 5.68 5.67
C VAL A 27 -18.70 4.38 5.97
N ILE A 28 -18.21 3.57 6.92
CA ILE A 28 -18.80 2.27 7.23
C ILE A 28 -20.23 2.46 7.75
N PRO A 29 -21.24 1.95 7.05
CA PRO A 29 -22.62 2.12 7.49
C PRO A 29 -22.85 1.40 8.83
N THR A 30 -23.41 2.11 9.81
CA THR A 30 -23.62 1.62 11.18
C THR A 30 -24.91 0.82 11.35
N TRP A 31 -25.76 0.75 10.32
CA TRP A 31 -27.08 0.12 10.38
C TRP A 31 -27.05 -1.42 10.28
N ASN A 32 -25.90 -2.03 9.96
CA ASN A 32 -25.74 -3.48 9.91
C ASN A 32 -24.38 -3.91 10.47
N THR A 33 -24.38 -4.46 11.67
CA THR A 33 -23.18 -4.91 12.40
C THR A 33 -22.44 -6.04 11.68
N SER A 34 -23.14 -6.99 11.07
CA SER A 34 -22.51 -8.08 10.30
C SER A 34 -21.79 -7.54 9.06
N TYR A 35 -22.40 -6.56 8.38
CA TYR A 35 -21.77 -5.88 7.24
C TYR A 35 -20.57 -5.03 7.67
N GLN A 36 -20.67 -4.34 8.82
CA GLN A 36 -19.56 -3.58 9.40
C GLN A 36 -18.37 -4.48 9.73
N PHE A 37 -18.60 -5.68 10.27
CA PHE A 37 -17.54 -6.64 10.56
C PHE A 37 -16.86 -7.14 9.29
N LEU A 38 -17.64 -7.63 8.32
CA LEU A 38 -17.13 -8.10 7.03
C LEU A 38 -16.35 -7.01 6.29
N PHE A 39 -16.86 -5.78 6.31
CA PHE A 39 -16.17 -4.65 5.69
C PHE A 39 -14.82 -4.37 6.34
N LYS A 40 -14.74 -4.41 7.68
CA LYS A 40 -13.48 -4.24 8.42
C LYS A 40 -12.49 -5.34 8.07
N GLU A 41 -12.92 -6.60 7.98
CA GLU A 41 -12.05 -7.70 7.59
C GLU A 41 -11.49 -7.51 6.18
N ILE A 42 -12.35 -7.20 5.21
CA ILE A 42 -11.93 -6.93 3.81
C ILE A 42 -10.98 -5.73 3.76
N GLN A 43 -11.28 -4.66 4.49
CA GLN A 43 -10.44 -3.46 4.55
C GLN A 43 -9.04 -3.80 5.11
N GLN A 44 -8.97 -4.58 6.18
CA GLN A 44 -7.69 -5.01 6.78
C GLN A 44 -6.89 -5.92 5.84
N GLU A 45 -7.55 -6.87 5.17
CA GLU A 45 -6.88 -7.75 4.20
C GLU A 45 -6.29 -6.95 3.03
N LEU A 46 -7.04 -5.98 2.48
CA LEU A 46 -6.56 -5.12 1.40
C LEU A 46 -5.42 -4.22 1.85
N LEU A 47 -5.49 -3.66 3.07
CA LEU A 47 -4.40 -2.87 3.65
C LEU A 47 -3.13 -3.71 3.81
N GLY A 48 -3.25 -4.95 4.28
CA GLY A 48 -2.13 -5.90 4.38
C GLY A 48 -1.44 -6.10 3.03
N LYS A 49 -2.21 -6.38 1.98
CA LYS A 49 -1.68 -6.57 0.61
C LYS A 49 -1.00 -5.32 0.04
N VAL A 50 -1.52 -4.13 0.34
CA VAL A 50 -0.92 -2.86 -0.09
C VAL A 50 0.39 -2.61 0.64
N ASN A 51 0.43 -2.82 1.96
CA ASN A 51 1.65 -2.65 2.76
C ASN A 51 2.74 -3.64 2.32
N GLU A 52 2.41 -4.91 2.13
CA GLU A 52 3.37 -5.91 1.66
C GLU A 52 3.97 -5.53 0.29
N LYS A 53 3.13 -5.01 -0.62
CA LYS A 53 3.63 -4.50 -1.91
C LYS A 53 4.53 -3.28 -1.73
N LEU A 54 4.18 -2.33 -0.86
CA LEU A 54 5.02 -1.16 -0.58
C LEU A 54 6.40 -1.57 -0.04
N GLU A 55 6.44 -2.46 0.94
CA GLU A 55 7.68 -2.97 1.54
C GLU A 55 8.59 -3.61 0.48
N ARG A 56 8.02 -4.43 -0.41
CA ARG A 56 8.78 -5.04 -1.51
C ARG A 56 9.36 -4.00 -2.47
N HIS A 57 8.61 -2.95 -2.82
CA HIS A 57 9.10 -1.91 -3.74
C HIS A 57 10.14 -1.00 -3.06
N GLN A 58 9.96 -0.66 -1.78
CA GLN A 58 10.95 0.06 -0.97
C GLN A 58 12.24 -0.74 -0.80
N PHE A 59 12.14 -2.05 -0.56
CA PHE A 59 13.30 -2.93 -0.49
C PHE A 59 14.12 -2.92 -1.79
N VAL A 60 13.46 -2.99 -2.95
CA VAL A 60 14.14 -2.87 -4.25
C VAL A 60 14.81 -1.50 -4.43
N LEU A 61 14.14 -0.41 -4.04
CA LEU A 61 14.74 0.93 -4.10
C LEU A 61 15.98 1.03 -3.21
N ASN A 62 15.91 0.52 -1.98
CA ASN A 62 17.02 0.55 -1.04
C ASN A 62 18.24 -0.19 -1.59
N ILE A 63 18.06 -1.42 -2.11
CA ILE A 63 19.15 -2.17 -2.77
C ILE A 63 19.76 -1.36 -3.93
N CYS A 64 18.93 -0.80 -4.81
CA CYS A 64 19.42 -0.04 -5.95
C CYS A 64 20.11 1.27 -5.54
N THR A 65 19.75 1.84 -4.39
CA THR A 65 20.36 3.06 -3.85
C THR A 65 21.71 2.71 -3.21
N ASP A 66 21.78 1.63 -2.42
CA ASP A 66 23.02 1.15 -1.79
C ASP A 66 24.07 0.74 -2.84
N GLN A 67 23.65 0.14 -3.96
CA GLN A 67 24.54 -0.18 -5.08
C GLN A 67 25.09 1.05 -5.81
N GLN A 68 24.48 2.23 -5.70
CA GLN A 68 24.97 3.46 -6.32
C GLN A 68 25.99 4.23 -5.46
N VAL A 69 26.07 3.96 -4.14
CA VAL A 69 26.97 4.68 -3.22
C VAL A 69 28.37 4.04 -3.14
N GLY A 70 28.56 2.86 -3.73
CA GLY A 70 29.81 2.08 -3.66
C GLY A 70 30.66 2.02 -4.94
N ALA A 71 30.43 2.87 -5.94
CA ALA A 71 31.15 2.87 -7.22
C ALA A 71 31.94 4.17 -7.46
#